data_AF-A0AAN3MF20-F1
#
_entry.id   AF-A0AAN3MF20-F1
#
_cell.length_a   1.000
_cell.length_b   1.000
_cell.length_c   1.000
_cell.angle_alpha   90.00
_cell.angle_beta   90.00
_cell.angle_gamma   90.00
#
_symmetry.space_group_name_H-M   'P 1'
#
loop_
_entity.id
_entity.type
_entity.pdbx_description
1 polymer ?
#
loop_
_entity_poly.entity_id
_entity_poly.type
_entity_poly.pdbx_seq_one_letter_code
_entity_poly.pdbx_strand_id
1 'polypeptide(L)'
;MYSSSRKRCPKTKWALKILTAAFLAASPAAKSAVNNAYDALIIEARKGNTQPALLWFAQKSALSNNQIADWLQIALWAGQDKQVITVYNRYRYQQLPARGYAAVAVAYRNLQQWQNSLTLWQKALSLEPQNKDYQRGQILTLADAGHYDTALVKLKQLNSGAPDKANLLAEAYIYKLAGRHQDELRAMTESLPENASTQQYPTEYVQALRNNQLAAAIDDANLTPDIRADIHAELVRLSFMPTRSESERYAIADRALAQYAALEILWHDNPDRTAQYQRIQVDHLGALLTRDRYKDVISHYQRLKKTGQIIPPWGQYWVASAYLKDHQPKKAQSIMTELFYHKETIAPDLSDEELADLFYSHLESENYPGALTVTQHTINTSPPFLRLMGTPTSIPNDTWLQGHSFLSTVAKYSNDLPQAEMTARELAYNAPGNQGLRIDYASMLQARGWPRAAENELKKSRSDRAT
;
A
#
# COMPACT_ATOMS: atom_id res chain seq x y z
N MET A 1 0.10 11.61 -2.04
CA MET A 1 -1.15 11.51 -2.84
C MET A 1 -0.94 10.64 -4.09
N TYR A 2 -1.61 9.50 -4.22
CA TYR A 2 -1.38 8.55 -5.32
C TYR A 2 -2.37 8.73 -6.48
N SER A 3 -1.81 8.91 -7.68
CA SER A 3 -2.45 8.79 -9.00
C SER A 3 -3.24 7.49 -9.12
N SER A 4 -4.58 7.60 -9.18
CA SER A 4 -5.48 6.50 -9.50
C SER A 4 -5.42 6.18 -11.00
N SER A 5 -4.32 5.60 -11.45
CA SER A 5 -4.32 4.87 -12.72
C SER A 5 -5.07 3.55 -12.48
N ARG A 6 -6.33 3.48 -12.91
CA ARG A 6 -7.10 2.23 -13.02
C ARG A 6 -6.39 1.32 -14.03
N LYS A 7 -5.32 0.65 -13.60
CA LYS A 7 -4.69 -0.43 -14.35
C LYS A 7 -5.64 -1.61 -14.32
N ARG A 8 -6.01 -2.11 -15.50
CA ARG A 8 -6.77 -3.33 -15.72
C ARG A 8 -6.25 -4.43 -14.78
N CYS A 9 -7.10 -4.92 -13.88
CA CYS A 9 -6.77 -6.05 -13.03
C CYS A 9 -6.33 -7.23 -13.92
N PRO A 10 -5.08 -7.71 -13.81
CA PRO A 10 -4.70 -8.96 -14.45
C PRO A 10 -5.53 -10.07 -13.82
N LYS A 11 -6.00 -11.02 -14.64
CA LYS A 11 -6.74 -12.22 -14.21
C LYS A 11 -6.14 -12.79 -12.93
N THR A 12 -6.81 -12.60 -11.79
CA THR A 12 -6.36 -13.18 -10.52
C THR A 12 -6.60 -14.69 -10.56
N LYS A 13 -5.63 -15.42 -11.13
CA LYS A 13 -5.60 -16.89 -11.21
C LYS A 13 -5.81 -17.57 -9.85
N TRP A 14 -5.61 -16.85 -8.75
CA TRP A 14 -5.80 -17.32 -7.38
C TRP A 14 -7.27 -17.51 -6.97
N ALA A 15 -8.18 -16.59 -7.31
CA ALA A 15 -9.61 -16.74 -7.00
C ALA A 15 -10.27 -17.88 -7.80
N LEU A 16 -9.60 -18.32 -8.87
CA LEU A 16 -9.92 -19.53 -9.62
C LEU A 16 -9.46 -20.79 -8.86
N LYS A 17 -8.27 -20.74 -8.23
CA LYS A 17 -7.68 -21.86 -7.45
C LYS A 17 -8.44 -22.19 -6.15
N ILE A 18 -9.01 -21.19 -5.48
CA ILE A 18 -9.81 -21.41 -4.24
C ILE A 18 -11.06 -22.25 -4.52
N LEU A 19 -11.68 -22.09 -5.70
CA LEU A 19 -12.88 -22.84 -6.10
C LEU A 19 -12.54 -24.18 -6.77
N THR A 20 -11.47 -24.27 -7.58
CA THR A 20 -11.15 -25.52 -8.29
C THR A 20 -10.72 -26.66 -7.37
N ALA A 21 -10.09 -26.37 -6.22
CA ALA A 21 -9.73 -27.40 -5.24
C ALA A 21 -10.95 -28.01 -4.54
N ALA A 22 -11.99 -27.22 -4.27
CA ALA A 22 -13.22 -27.67 -3.63
C ALA A 22 -14.07 -28.57 -4.55
N PHE A 23 -14.12 -28.27 -5.85
CA PHE A 23 -14.88 -29.07 -6.82
C PHE A 23 -14.28 -30.45 -7.14
N LEU A 24 -13.07 -30.75 -6.67
CA LEU A 24 -12.45 -32.07 -6.83
C LEU A 24 -12.93 -33.09 -5.78
N ALA A 25 -13.45 -32.63 -4.62
CA ALA A 25 -13.67 -33.49 -3.45
C ALA A 25 -15.12 -33.98 -3.25
N ALA A 26 -16.12 -33.36 -3.87
CA ALA A 26 -17.53 -33.68 -3.60
C ALA A 26 -18.16 -34.55 -4.71
N SER A 27 -18.04 -35.88 -4.58
CA SER A 27 -19.05 -36.85 -5.06
C SER A 27 -18.86 -38.21 -4.37
N PRO A 28 -19.90 -38.79 -3.75
CA PRO A 28 -19.83 -40.14 -3.20
C PRO A 28 -19.58 -41.17 -4.31
N ALA A 29 -18.73 -42.16 -4.02
CA ALA A 29 -18.44 -43.26 -4.95
C ALA A 29 -19.74 -43.99 -5.32
N ALA A 30 -20.18 -43.84 -6.57
CA ALA A 30 -21.30 -44.60 -7.10
C ALA A 30 -20.90 -46.07 -7.25
N LYS A 31 -21.42 -46.93 -6.37
CA LYS A 31 -21.44 -48.38 -6.61
C LYS A 31 -22.56 -48.67 -7.63
N SER A 32 -22.24 -48.77 -8.91
CA SER A 32 -23.03 -49.54 -9.88
C SER A 32 -22.12 -50.12 -10.98
N ALA A 33 -22.13 -51.44 -11.13
CA ALA A 33 -21.20 -52.21 -11.95
C ALA A 33 -21.55 -52.21 -13.46
N VAL A 34 -21.96 -51.08 -14.04
CA VAL A 34 -22.48 -51.05 -15.43
C VAL A 34 -21.60 -50.35 -16.46
N ASN A 35 -20.53 -49.60 -16.16
CA ASN A 35 -19.61 -49.16 -17.24
C ASN A 35 -18.18 -48.82 -16.77
N ASN A 36 -17.34 -49.86 -16.66
CA ASN A 36 -15.92 -49.74 -16.30
C ASN A 36 -15.14 -48.73 -17.19
N ALA A 37 -15.54 -48.56 -18.46
CA ALA A 37 -14.91 -47.62 -19.40
C ALA A 37 -15.33 -46.16 -19.17
N TYR A 38 -16.56 -45.89 -18.75
CA TYR A 38 -17.01 -44.52 -18.45
C TYR A 38 -16.36 -44.02 -17.15
N ASP A 39 -16.35 -44.85 -16.12
CA ASP A 39 -15.74 -44.51 -14.83
C ASP A 39 -14.24 -44.27 -14.98
N ALA A 40 -13.55 -45.04 -15.83
CA ALA A 40 -12.15 -44.80 -16.19
C ALA A 40 -11.92 -43.40 -16.79
N LEU A 41 -12.81 -42.93 -17.69
CA LEU A 41 -12.72 -41.58 -18.27
C LEU A 41 -12.88 -40.50 -17.20
N ILE A 42 -13.79 -40.68 -16.23
CA ILE A 42 -13.98 -39.72 -15.13
C ILE A 42 -12.77 -39.70 -14.20
N ILE A 43 -12.22 -40.88 -13.87
CA ILE A 43 -11.01 -40.99 -13.03
C ILE A 43 -9.81 -40.31 -13.70
N GLU A 44 -9.59 -40.54 -14.99
CA GLU A 44 -8.51 -39.89 -15.75
C GLU A 44 -8.71 -38.37 -15.85
N ALA A 45 -9.95 -37.91 -16.05
CA ALA A 45 -10.26 -36.48 -16.04
C ALA A 45 -9.96 -35.82 -14.68
N ARG A 46 -10.21 -36.51 -13.56
CA ARG A 46 -9.85 -36.03 -12.21
C ARG A 46 -8.34 -35.92 -11.99
N LYS A 47 -7.54 -36.72 -12.71
CA LYS A 47 -6.07 -36.62 -12.73
C LYS A 47 -5.56 -35.50 -13.66
N GLY A 48 -6.45 -34.79 -14.34
CA GLY A 48 -6.13 -33.71 -15.27
C GLY A 48 -6.13 -34.11 -16.75
N ASN A 49 -6.29 -35.40 -17.07
CA ASN A 49 -6.43 -35.85 -18.46
C ASN A 49 -7.89 -35.76 -18.90
N THR A 50 -8.35 -34.54 -19.15
CA THR A 50 -9.77 -34.24 -19.42
C THR A 50 -10.19 -34.55 -20.85
N GLN A 51 -9.26 -34.57 -21.80
CA GLN A 51 -9.57 -34.63 -23.24
C GLN A 51 -10.31 -35.92 -23.67
N PRO A 52 -9.96 -37.13 -23.20
CA PRO A 52 -10.67 -38.35 -23.57
C PRO A 52 -12.15 -38.32 -23.15
N ALA A 53 -12.43 -37.82 -21.94
CA ALA A 53 -13.80 -37.69 -21.44
C ALA A 53 -14.60 -36.67 -22.28
N LEU A 54 -14.01 -35.51 -22.59
CA LEU A 54 -14.66 -34.47 -23.41
C LEU A 54 -15.02 -34.96 -24.81
N LEU A 55 -14.13 -35.73 -25.46
CA LEU A 55 -14.41 -36.34 -26.77
C LEU A 55 -15.55 -37.36 -26.68
N TRP A 56 -15.53 -38.21 -25.64
CA TRP A 56 -16.58 -39.19 -25.41
C TRP A 56 -17.96 -38.51 -25.26
N PHE A 57 -18.06 -37.44 -24.46
CA PHE A 57 -19.33 -36.71 -24.31
C PHE A 57 -19.81 -36.08 -25.62
N ALA A 58 -18.90 -35.51 -26.41
CA ALA A 58 -19.25 -34.85 -27.67
C ALA A 58 -19.80 -35.82 -28.74
N GLN A 59 -19.45 -37.10 -28.67
CA GLN A 59 -19.88 -38.14 -29.61
C GLN A 59 -21.21 -38.82 -29.22
N LYS A 60 -21.70 -38.62 -27.99
CA LYS A 60 -22.93 -39.26 -27.51
C LYS A 60 -24.16 -38.44 -27.88
N SER A 61 -25.15 -39.12 -28.47
CA SER A 61 -26.44 -38.52 -28.88
C SER A 61 -27.40 -38.32 -27.70
N ALA A 62 -27.35 -39.21 -26.70
CA ALA A 62 -28.15 -39.13 -25.49
C ALA A 62 -27.25 -39.25 -24.26
N LEU A 63 -27.39 -38.31 -23.32
CA LEU A 63 -26.67 -38.28 -22.05
C LEU A 63 -27.69 -38.11 -20.92
N SER A 64 -27.45 -38.78 -19.80
CA SER A 64 -28.20 -38.55 -18.56
C SER A 64 -27.84 -37.21 -17.93
N ASN A 65 -28.71 -36.69 -17.05
CA ASN A 65 -28.47 -35.43 -16.33
C ASN A 65 -27.15 -35.47 -15.54
N ASN A 66 -26.77 -36.62 -15.00
CA ASN A 66 -25.49 -36.81 -14.30
C ASN A 66 -24.30 -36.73 -15.27
N GLN A 67 -24.37 -37.41 -16.41
CA GLN A 67 -23.31 -37.35 -17.43
C GLN A 67 -23.15 -35.94 -18.01
N ILE A 68 -24.24 -35.18 -18.17
CA ILE A 68 -24.17 -33.77 -18.60
C ILE A 68 -23.49 -32.93 -17.52
N ALA A 69 -23.81 -33.14 -16.24
CA ALA A 69 -23.12 -32.45 -15.15
C ALA A 69 -21.62 -32.80 -15.10
N ASP A 70 -21.25 -34.06 -15.33
CA ASP A 70 -19.85 -34.48 -15.45
C ASP A 70 -19.16 -33.82 -16.65
N TRP A 71 -19.83 -33.69 -17.80
CA TRP A 71 -19.29 -32.95 -18.95
C TRP A 71 -19.02 -31.49 -18.60
N LEU A 72 -19.98 -30.80 -17.97
CA LEU A 72 -19.84 -29.41 -17.55
C LEU A 72 -18.67 -29.23 -16.58
N GLN A 73 -18.54 -30.12 -15.60
CA GLN A 73 -17.48 -30.06 -14.59
C GLN A 73 -16.09 -30.34 -15.18
N ILE A 74 -15.97 -31.34 -16.05
CA ILE A 74 -14.71 -31.68 -16.72
C ILE A 74 -14.29 -30.60 -17.72
N ALA A 75 -15.24 -30.01 -18.45
CA ALA A 75 -14.95 -28.88 -19.35
C ALA A 75 -14.48 -27.65 -18.57
N LEU A 76 -15.03 -27.42 -17.38
CA LEU A 76 -14.55 -26.36 -16.47
C LEU A 76 -13.12 -26.65 -15.98
N TRP A 77 -12.81 -27.89 -15.59
CA TRP A 77 -11.45 -28.28 -15.19
C TRP A 77 -10.44 -28.09 -16.32
N ALA A 78 -10.86 -28.32 -17.57
CA ALA A 78 -10.05 -28.07 -18.76
C ALA A 78 -9.90 -26.57 -19.11
N GLY A 79 -10.51 -25.66 -18.34
CA GLY A 79 -10.52 -24.22 -18.61
C GLY A 79 -11.34 -23.81 -19.83
N GLN A 80 -12.26 -24.66 -20.28
CA GLN A 80 -13.09 -24.42 -21.48
C GLN A 80 -14.41 -23.72 -21.13
N ASP A 81 -14.35 -22.55 -20.47
CA ASP A 81 -15.53 -21.83 -19.96
C ASP A 81 -16.61 -21.58 -21.03
N LYS A 82 -16.19 -21.27 -22.27
CA LYS A 82 -17.12 -21.11 -23.40
C LYS A 82 -17.86 -22.41 -23.73
N GLN A 83 -17.15 -23.54 -23.72
CA GLN A 83 -17.74 -24.85 -23.98
C GLN A 83 -18.74 -25.22 -22.88
N VAL A 84 -18.42 -24.95 -21.61
CA VAL A 84 -19.34 -25.16 -20.48
C VAL A 84 -20.68 -24.45 -20.74
N ILE A 85 -20.64 -23.19 -21.17
CA ILE A 85 -21.86 -22.43 -21.48
C ILE A 85 -22.59 -22.98 -22.72
N THR A 86 -21.86 -23.39 -23.76
CA THR A 86 -22.47 -24.03 -24.94
C THR A 86 -23.21 -25.31 -24.58
N VAL A 87 -22.59 -26.17 -23.77
CA VAL A 87 -23.18 -27.43 -23.29
C VAL A 87 -24.39 -27.13 -22.40
N TYR A 88 -24.28 -26.17 -21.49
CA TYR A 88 -25.40 -25.75 -20.64
C TYR A 88 -26.59 -25.26 -21.46
N ASN A 89 -26.36 -24.40 -22.45
CA ASN A 89 -27.42 -23.88 -23.32
C ASN A 89 -28.12 -25.00 -24.11
N ARG A 90 -27.37 -26.02 -24.56
CA ARG A 90 -27.91 -27.20 -25.24
C ARG A 90 -28.86 -28.00 -24.33
N TYR A 91 -28.53 -28.14 -23.05
CA TYR A 91 -29.28 -28.97 -22.09
C TYR A 91 -30.03 -28.16 -21.02
N ARG A 92 -30.26 -26.86 -21.24
CA ARG A 92 -30.79 -25.93 -20.21
C ARG A 92 -32.17 -26.30 -19.65
N TYR A 93 -32.94 -27.08 -20.41
CA TYR A 93 -34.27 -27.57 -20.03
C TYR A 93 -34.24 -28.88 -19.23
N GLN A 94 -33.08 -29.54 -19.15
CA GLN A 94 -32.91 -30.71 -18.31
C GLN A 94 -32.66 -30.31 -16.85
N GLN A 95 -33.11 -31.17 -15.92
CA GLN A 95 -32.92 -30.99 -14.49
C GLN A 95 -31.54 -31.50 -14.07
N LEU A 96 -30.56 -30.60 -14.07
CA LEU A 96 -29.18 -30.92 -13.72
C LEU A 96 -29.01 -31.00 -12.20
N PRO A 97 -28.12 -31.86 -11.68
CA PRO A 97 -27.73 -31.82 -10.28
C PRO A 97 -27.00 -30.50 -9.93
N ALA A 98 -26.93 -30.17 -8.63
CA ALA A 98 -26.35 -28.91 -8.15
C ALA A 98 -24.94 -28.64 -8.69
N ARG A 99 -24.08 -29.67 -8.73
CA ARG A 99 -22.73 -29.61 -9.30
C ARG A 99 -22.66 -29.15 -10.77
N GLY A 100 -23.68 -29.48 -11.57
CA GLY A 100 -23.78 -29.04 -12.95
C GLY A 100 -24.06 -27.54 -13.06
N TYR A 101 -25.03 -27.03 -12.27
CA TYR A 101 -25.31 -25.59 -12.19
C TYR A 101 -24.13 -24.81 -11.62
N ALA A 102 -23.46 -25.36 -10.61
CA ALA A 102 -22.33 -24.74 -9.97
C ALA A 102 -21.11 -24.63 -10.93
N ALA A 103 -20.84 -25.66 -11.75
CA ALA A 103 -19.81 -25.58 -12.79
C ALA A 103 -20.09 -24.47 -13.82
N VAL A 104 -21.35 -24.32 -14.23
CA VAL A 104 -21.78 -23.25 -15.15
C VAL A 104 -21.69 -21.88 -14.48
N ALA A 105 -22.03 -21.77 -13.19
CA ALA A 105 -21.91 -20.53 -12.42
C ALA A 105 -20.46 -20.05 -12.39
N VAL A 106 -19.49 -20.96 -12.19
CA VAL A 106 -18.06 -20.64 -12.26
C VAL A 106 -17.65 -20.20 -13.67
N ALA A 107 -18.10 -20.88 -14.73
CA ALA A 107 -17.78 -20.49 -16.09
C ALA A 107 -18.30 -19.08 -16.45
N TYR A 108 -19.54 -18.75 -16.03
CA TYR A 108 -20.07 -17.40 -16.19
C TYR A 108 -19.26 -16.35 -15.41
N ARG A 109 -18.82 -16.67 -14.19
CA ARG A 109 -17.94 -15.81 -13.39
C ARG A 109 -16.61 -15.58 -14.11
N ASN A 110 -15.97 -16.63 -14.62
CA ASN A 110 -14.69 -16.53 -15.33
C ASN A 110 -14.79 -15.64 -16.59
N LEU A 111 -15.96 -15.66 -17.25
CA LEU A 111 -16.28 -14.81 -18.40
C LEU A 111 -16.90 -13.46 -18.03
N GLN A 112 -16.88 -13.07 -16.76
CA GLN A 112 -17.36 -11.79 -16.25
C GLN A 112 -18.87 -11.54 -16.43
N GLN A 113 -19.65 -12.61 -16.59
CA GLN A 113 -21.11 -12.55 -16.65
C GLN A 113 -21.72 -12.74 -15.26
N TRP A 114 -21.55 -11.72 -14.41
CA TRP A 114 -21.84 -11.80 -12.98
C TRP A 114 -23.28 -12.18 -12.67
N GLN A 115 -24.25 -11.53 -13.32
CA GLN A 115 -25.67 -11.79 -13.06
C GLN A 115 -26.07 -13.22 -13.43
N ASN A 116 -25.56 -13.74 -14.55
CA ASN A 116 -25.79 -15.11 -14.97
C ASN A 116 -25.17 -16.09 -13.96
N SER A 117 -23.93 -15.82 -13.52
CA SER A 117 -23.26 -16.60 -12.48
C SER A 117 -24.07 -16.62 -11.18
N LEU A 118 -24.53 -15.48 -10.68
CA LEU A 118 -25.32 -15.38 -9.44
C LEU A 118 -26.64 -16.14 -9.52
N THR A 119 -27.31 -16.09 -10.67
CA THR A 119 -28.54 -16.84 -10.93
C THR A 119 -28.30 -18.35 -10.84
N LEU A 120 -27.21 -18.83 -11.44
CA LEU A 120 -26.84 -20.24 -11.40
C LEU A 120 -26.36 -20.68 -10.02
N TRP A 121 -25.66 -19.81 -9.28
CA TRP A 121 -25.32 -20.06 -7.88
C TRP A 121 -26.55 -20.19 -7.00
N GLN A 122 -27.56 -19.33 -7.20
CA GLN A 122 -28.82 -19.43 -6.47
C GLN A 122 -29.52 -20.76 -6.76
N LYS A 123 -29.49 -21.24 -8.00
CA LYS A 123 -30.05 -22.55 -8.39
C LYS A 123 -29.28 -23.73 -7.80
N ALA A 124 -27.95 -23.67 -7.74
CA ALA A 124 -27.14 -24.67 -7.07
C ALA A 124 -27.43 -24.71 -5.55
N LEU A 125 -27.53 -23.54 -4.92
CA LEU A 125 -27.82 -23.40 -3.49
C LEU A 125 -29.26 -23.76 -3.12
N SER A 126 -30.24 -23.66 -4.03
CA SER A 126 -31.59 -24.16 -3.76
C SER A 126 -31.64 -25.69 -3.68
N LEU A 127 -30.71 -26.38 -4.35
CA LEU A 127 -30.59 -27.85 -4.29
C LEU A 127 -29.72 -28.30 -3.11
N GLU A 128 -28.66 -27.56 -2.80
CA GLU A 128 -27.75 -27.86 -1.68
C GLU A 128 -27.47 -26.62 -0.81
N PRO A 129 -28.40 -26.21 0.07
CA PRO A 129 -28.29 -24.95 0.81
C PRO A 129 -27.13 -24.90 1.81
N GLN A 130 -26.67 -26.06 2.29
CA GLN A 130 -25.62 -26.20 3.30
C GLN A 130 -24.22 -26.40 2.69
N ASN A 131 -24.10 -26.39 1.36
CA ASN A 131 -22.82 -26.58 0.69
C ASN A 131 -21.98 -25.29 0.79
N LYS A 132 -21.00 -25.30 1.71
CA LYS A 132 -20.12 -24.15 1.99
C LYS A 132 -19.34 -23.68 0.76
N ASP A 133 -18.97 -24.59 -0.14
CA ASP A 133 -18.23 -24.23 -1.35
C ASP A 133 -19.11 -23.48 -2.36
N TYR A 134 -20.39 -23.83 -2.46
CA TYR A 134 -21.35 -23.09 -3.29
C TYR A 134 -21.68 -21.73 -2.68
N GLN A 135 -21.80 -21.65 -1.35
CA GLN A 135 -22.00 -20.39 -0.65
C GLN A 135 -20.79 -19.47 -0.87
N ARG A 136 -19.56 -19.99 -0.73
CA ARG A 136 -18.32 -19.26 -1.03
C ARG A 136 -18.24 -18.85 -2.50
N GLY A 137 -18.65 -19.73 -3.42
CA GLY A 137 -18.74 -19.43 -4.85
C GLY A 137 -19.63 -18.24 -5.16
N GLN A 138 -20.83 -18.19 -4.56
CA GLN A 138 -21.73 -17.03 -4.67
C GLN A 138 -21.11 -15.76 -4.08
N ILE A 139 -20.50 -15.85 -2.90
CA ILE A 139 -19.85 -14.72 -2.21
C ILE A 139 -18.73 -14.12 -3.07
N LEU A 140 -17.88 -14.97 -3.65
CA LEU A 140 -16.78 -14.53 -4.52
C LEU A 140 -17.31 -13.88 -5.81
N THR A 141 -18.40 -14.40 -6.40
CA THR A 141 -19.06 -13.74 -7.54
C THR A 141 -19.64 -12.37 -7.15
N LEU A 142 -20.23 -12.22 -5.96
CA LEU A 142 -20.72 -10.93 -5.46
C LEU A 142 -19.58 -9.92 -5.32
N ALA A 143 -18.44 -10.37 -4.80
CA ALA A 143 -17.24 -9.55 -4.68
C ALA A 143 -16.73 -9.10 -6.05
N ASP A 144 -16.63 -10.01 -7.01
CA ASP A 144 -16.20 -9.67 -8.38
C ASP A 144 -17.17 -8.71 -9.09
N ALA A 145 -18.46 -8.76 -8.74
CA ALA A 145 -19.48 -7.83 -9.22
C ALA A 145 -19.41 -6.44 -8.54
N GLY A 146 -18.53 -6.25 -7.56
CA GLY A 146 -18.38 -4.99 -6.81
C GLY A 146 -19.25 -4.87 -5.56
N HIS A 147 -19.99 -5.91 -5.18
CA HIS A 147 -20.86 -5.91 -4.00
C HIS A 147 -20.10 -6.36 -2.74
N TYR A 148 -19.05 -5.61 -2.37
CA TYR A 148 -18.11 -6.02 -1.32
C TYR A 148 -18.75 -6.16 0.07
N ASP A 149 -19.55 -5.20 0.50
CA ASP A 149 -20.18 -5.24 1.84
C ASP A 149 -21.15 -6.42 1.97
N THR A 150 -21.96 -6.65 0.93
CA THR A 150 -22.87 -7.80 0.87
C THR A 150 -22.09 -9.12 0.90
N ALA A 151 -20.97 -9.21 0.19
CA ALA A 151 -20.11 -10.38 0.21
C ALA A 151 -19.52 -10.64 1.60
N LEU A 152 -19.02 -9.59 2.29
CA LEU A 152 -18.49 -9.70 3.66
C LEU A 152 -19.55 -10.11 4.68
N VAL A 153 -20.77 -9.55 4.61
CA VAL A 153 -21.88 -9.94 5.50
C VAL A 153 -22.21 -11.43 5.32
N LYS A 154 -22.34 -11.89 4.08
CA LYS A 154 -22.59 -13.31 3.78
C LYS A 154 -21.44 -14.22 4.21
N LEU A 155 -20.19 -13.78 4.06
CA LEU A 155 -19.02 -14.54 4.51
C LEU A 155 -18.97 -14.65 6.03
N LYS A 156 -19.33 -13.58 6.76
CA LYS A 156 -19.43 -13.63 8.22
C LYS A 156 -20.52 -14.60 8.69
N GLN A 157 -21.65 -14.67 7.99
CA GLN A 157 -22.71 -15.65 8.26
C GLN A 157 -22.25 -17.10 8.03
N LEU A 158 -21.34 -17.32 7.07
CA LEU A 158 -20.73 -18.62 6.80
C LEU A 158 -19.77 -19.08 7.93
N ASN A 159 -19.19 -18.13 8.67
CA ASN A 159 -18.20 -18.34 9.74
C ASN A 159 -18.80 -18.68 11.12
N SER A 160 -19.97 -19.32 11.20
CA SER A 160 -20.64 -19.65 12.47
C SER A 160 -19.99 -20.81 13.28
N GLY A 161 -18.67 -20.99 13.19
CA GLY A 161 -17.92 -22.06 13.87
C GLY A 161 -16.41 -21.79 13.93
N ALA A 162 -15.59 -22.84 13.95
CA ALA A 162 -14.13 -22.71 13.96
C ALA A 162 -13.61 -21.96 12.70
N PRO A 163 -12.52 -21.17 12.81
CA PRO A 163 -11.93 -20.47 11.68
C PRO A 163 -11.61 -21.41 10.51
N ASP A 164 -12.23 -21.14 9.35
CA ASP A 164 -11.97 -21.86 8.11
C ASP A 164 -10.95 -21.07 7.29
N LYS A 165 -9.78 -21.67 7.02
CA LYS A 165 -8.73 -21.10 6.18
C LYS A 165 -9.27 -20.63 4.83
N ALA A 166 -10.16 -21.39 4.20
CA ALA A 166 -10.72 -21.01 2.90
C ALA A 166 -11.61 -19.76 2.98
N ASN A 167 -12.24 -19.51 4.13
CA ASN A 167 -13.01 -18.30 4.38
C ASN A 167 -12.12 -17.11 4.68
N LEU A 168 -11.01 -17.28 5.42
CA LEU A 168 -10.01 -16.21 5.60
C LEU A 168 -9.38 -15.78 4.27
N LEU A 169 -9.08 -16.74 3.39
CA LEU A 169 -8.60 -16.43 2.03
C LEU A 169 -9.68 -15.69 1.21
N ALA A 170 -10.96 -16.10 1.31
CA ALA A 170 -12.04 -15.37 0.66
C ALA A 170 -12.22 -13.94 1.23
N GLU A 171 -12.06 -13.76 2.54
CA GLU A 171 -12.11 -12.47 3.21
C GLU A 171 -10.99 -11.55 2.74
N ALA A 172 -9.74 -12.04 2.72
CA ALA A 172 -8.59 -11.33 2.18
C ALA A 172 -8.82 -10.92 0.71
N TYR A 173 -9.42 -11.80 -0.11
CA TYR A 173 -9.75 -11.48 -1.49
C TYR A 173 -10.74 -10.31 -1.61
N ILE A 174 -11.80 -10.33 -0.80
CA ILE A 174 -12.82 -9.27 -0.84
C ILE A 174 -12.21 -7.95 -0.42
N TYR A 175 -11.41 -7.94 0.66
CA TYR A 175 -10.71 -6.74 1.11
C TYR A 175 -9.74 -6.18 0.08
N LYS A 176 -9.00 -7.05 -0.61
CA LYS A 176 -8.15 -6.68 -1.73
C LYS A 176 -8.93 -5.96 -2.83
N LEU A 177 -10.06 -6.52 -3.26
CA LEU A 177 -10.90 -5.91 -4.30
C LEU A 177 -11.53 -4.58 -3.85
N ALA A 178 -11.86 -4.47 -2.57
CA ALA A 178 -12.37 -3.25 -1.95
C ALA A 178 -11.30 -2.18 -1.69
N GLY A 179 -10.01 -2.47 -1.94
CA GLY A 179 -8.90 -1.56 -1.64
C GLY A 179 -8.57 -1.42 -0.15
N ARG A 180 -9.10 -2.32 0.69
CA ARG A 180 -8.88 -2.35 2.14
C ARG A 180 -7.63 -3.17 2.49
N HIS A 181 -6.45 -2.65 2.12
CA HIS A 181 -5.19 -3.41 2.17
C HIS A 181 -4.76 -3.85 3.57
N GLN A 182 -5.05 -3.08 4.61
CA GLN A 182 -4.73 -3.45 6.00
C GLN A 182 -5.56 -4.68 6.44
N ASP A 183 -6.85 -4.69 6.10
CA ASP A 183 -7.73 -5.83 6.38
C ASP A 183 -7.38 -7.06 5.52
N GLU A 184 -6.99 -6.84 4.26
CA GLU A 184 -6.43 -7.88 3.38
C GLU A 184 -5.23 -8.55 4.07
N LEU A 185 -4.25 -7.76 4.53
CA LEU A 185 -3.05 -8.29 5.17
C LEU A 185 -3.40 -9.05 6.44
N ARG A 186 -4.25 -8.50 7.31
CA ARG A 186 -4.70 -9.18 8.54
C ARG A 186 -5.29 -10.57 8.23
N ALA A 187 -6.31 -10.63 7.36
CA ALA A 187 -6.95 -11.88 7.00
C ALA A 187 -5.97 -12.88 6.35
N MET A 188 -5.00 -12.37 5.59
CA MET A 188 -3.99 -13.20 4.95
C MET A 188 -2.97 -13.76 5.95
N THR A 189 -2.53 -12.96 6.92
CA THR A 189 -1.69 -13.40 8.05
C THR A 189 -2.39 -14.48 8.87
N GLU A 190 -3.66 -14.27 9.21
CA GLU A 190 -4.46 -15.26 9.97
C GLU A 190 -4.66 -16.58 9.21
N SER A 191 -4.55 -16.57 7.88
CA SER A 191 -4.66 -17.78 7.06
C SER A 191 -3.38 -18.63 6.99
N LEU A 192 -2.24 -18.08 7.45
CA LEU A 192 -0.96 -18.77 7.48
C LEU A 192 -0.93 -19.85 8.58
N PRO A 193 -0.26 -20.99 8.36
CA PRO A 193 -0.06 -21.96 9.44
C PRO A 193 0.83 -21.37 10.53
N GLU A 194 0.62 -21.76 11.79
CA GLU A 194 1.39 -21.27 12.96
C GLU A 194 2.92 -21.41 12.79
N ASN A 195 3.37 -22.42 12.05
CA ASN A 195 4.78 -22.70 11.76
C ASN A 195 5.18 -22.37 10.30
N ALA A 196 4.56 -21.37 9.67
CA ALA A 196 4.98 -20.93 8.34
C ALA A 196 6.46 -20.50 8.37
N SER A 197 7.32 -21.21 7.63
CA SER A 197 8.70 -20.77 7.42
C SER A 197 8.69 -19.42 6.72
N THR A 198 9.48 -18.47 7.25
CA THR A 198 9.65 -17.12 6.67
C THR A 198 10.20 -17.17 5.24
N GLN A 199 10.82 -18.29 4.86
CA GLN A 199 11.51 -18.48 3.59
C GLN A 199 10.61 -18.85 2.40
N GLN A 200 9.32 -19.15 2.60
CA GLN A 200 8.40 -19.56 1.53
C GLN A 200 6.98 -19.03 1.72
N TYR A 201 6.84 -17.70 1.81
CA TYR A 201 5.52 -17.09 1.86
C TYR A 201 4.71 -17.35 0.58
N PRO A 202 3.39 -17.62 0.69
CA PRO A 202 2.50 -17.64 -0.47
C PRO A 202 2.58 -16.32 -1.25
N THR A 203 2.55 -16.38 -2.58
CA THR A 203 2.65 -15.20 -3.45
C THR A 203 1.60 -14.14 -3.11
N GLU A 204 0.43 -14.55 -2.65
CA GLU A 204 -0.64 -13.64 -2.27
C GLU A 204 -0.36 -12.92 -0.95
N TYR A 205 0.31 -13.58 0.01
CA TYR A 205 0.79 -12.92 1.23
C TYR A 205 1.89 -11.90 0.91
N VAL A 206 2.83 -12.27 0.04
CA VAL A 206 3.84 -11.34 -0.49
C VAL A 206 3.19 -10.13 -1.14
N GLN A 207 2.12 -10.33 -1.92
CA GLN A 207 1.39 -9.21 -2.52
C GLN A 207 0.66 -8.36 -1.47
N ALA A 208 0.08 -8.97 -0.43
CA ALA A 208 -0.55 -8.24 0.67
C ALA A 208 0.47 -7.37 1.43
N LEU A 209 1.68 -7.87 1.69
CA LEU A 209 2.79 -7.09 2.26
C LEU A 209 3.13 -5.90 1.37
N ARG A 210 3.28 -6.11 0.05
CA ARG A 210 3.56 -5.03 -0.91
C ARG A 210 2.45 -3.98 -0.97
N ASN A 211 1.18 -4.39 -0.94
CA ASN A 211 0.04 -3.47 -0.92
C ASN A 211 0.03 -2.57 0.33
N ASN A 212 0.65 -3.04 1.42
CA ASN A 212 0.78 -2.30 2.68
C ASN A 212 2.16 -1.63 2.85
N GLN A 213 3.01 -1.65 1.81
CA GLN A 213 4.36 -1.07 1.86
C GLN A 213 5.28 -1.72 2.92
N LEU A 214 5.13 -3.03 3.13
CA LEU A 214 5.88 -3.86 4.08
C LEU A 214 6.71 -4.95 3.37
N ALA A 215 7.25 -4.63 2.20
CA ALA A 215 8.13 -5.51 1.44
C ALA A 215 9.44 -5.87 2.18
N ALA A 216 9.97 -5.01 3.06
CA ALA A 216 11.19 -5.28 3.82
C ALA A 216 11.03 -6.41 4.85
N ALA A 217 9.79 -6.83 5.15
CA ALA A 217 9.49 -8.02 5.95
C ALA A 217 9.60 -9.34 5.15
N ILE A 218 9.80 -9.28 3.82
CA ILE A 218 9.94 -10.47 2.98
C ILE A 218 11.37 -11.00 3.10
N ASP A 219 11.49 -12.20 3.65
CA ASP A 219 12.75 -12.91 3.84
C ASP A 219 12.81 -14.13 2.89
N ASP A 220 13.03 -13.87 1.60
CA ASP A 220 13.13 -14.89 0.55
C ASP A 220 14.47 -14.74 -0.19
N ALA A 221 15.14 -15.85 -0.48
CA ALA A 221 16.38 -15.86 -1.25
C ALA A 221 16.15 -15.58 -2.75
N ASN A 222 14.94 -15.82 -3.26
CA ASN A 222 14.60 -15.77 -4.69
C ASN A 222 13.67 -14.58 -5.03
N LEU A 223 13.94 -13.40 -4.45
CA LEU A 223 13.15 -12.21 -4.71
C LEU A 223 13.16 -11.84 -6.19
N THR A 224 11.99 -11.46 -6.70
CA THR A 224 11.92 -10.83 -8.02
C THR A 224 12.59 -9.44 -7.95
N PRO A 225 13.11 -8.93 -9.08
CA PRO A 225 13.67 -7.58 -9.14
C PRO A 225 12.70 -6.50 -8.67
N ASP A 226 11.41 -6.63 -8.97
CA ASP A 226 10.40 -5.69 -8.50
C ASP A 226 10.29 -5.66 -6.98
N ILE A 227 10.35 -6.82 -6.32
CA ILE A 227 10.31 -6.88 -4.86
C ILE A 227 11.60 -6.28 -4.27
N ARG A 228 12.77 -6.56 -4.85
CA ARG A 228 14.02 -5.93 -4.39
C ARG A 228 13.98 -4.40 -4.50
N ALA A 229 13.42 -3.86 -5.58
CA ALA A 229 13.22 -2.43 -5.72
C ALA A 229 12.23 -1.86 -4.68
N ASP A 230 11.14 -2.58 -4.39
CA ASP A 230 10.17 -2.18 -3.37
C ASP A 230 10.77 -2.19 -1.95
N ILE A 231 11.62 -3.17 -1.62
CA ILE A 231 12.37 -3.23 -0.36
C ILE A 231 13.29 -2.01 -0.24
N HIS A 232 14.04 -1.68 -1.28
CA HIS A 232 14.93 -0.52 -1.28
C HIS A 232 14.14 0.77 -1.00
N ALA A 233 13.05 1.00 -1.72
CA ALA A 233 12.17 2.16 -1.51
C ALA A 233 11.59 2.22 -0.09
N GLU A 234 11.23 1.07 0.48
CA GLU A 234 10.74 1.01 1.87
C GLU A 234 11.81 1.34 2.90
N LEU A 235 13.03 0.81 2.75
CA LEU A 235 14.13 1.18 3.63
C LEU A 235 14.39 2.69 3.58
N VAL A 236 14.32 3.31 2.39
CA VAL A 236 14.44 4.75 2.26
C VAL A 236 13.34 5.48 3.04
N ARG A 237 12.06 5.10 2.88
CA ARG A 237 10.96 5.69 3.67
C ARG A 237 11.16 5.52 5.17
N LEU A 238 11.55 4.32 5.62
CA LEU A 238 11.80 4.04 7.03
C LEU A 238 13.00 4.84 7.56
N SER A 239 13.97 5.20 6.73
CA SER A 239 15.12 6.01 7.14
C SER A 239 14.78 7.46 7.50
N PHE A 240 13.60 7.96 7.10
CA PHE A 240 13.10 9.28 7.54
C PHE A 240 12.40 9.22 8.91
N MET A 241 12.11 8.02 9.44
CA MET A 241 11.43 7.90 10.72
C MET A 241 12.37 8.28 11.89
N PRO A 242 11.85 8.91 12.94
CA PRO A 242 12.65 9.25 14.12
C PRO A 242 13.20 7.98 14.78
N THR A 243 14.46 8.05 15.20
CA THR A 243 15.18 6.96 15.88
C THR A 243 15.33 7.28 17.37
N ARG A 244 15.55 6.25 18.19
CA ARG A 244 15.65 6.41 19.66
C ARG A 244 17.00 6.92 20.11
N SER A 245 18.02 6.79 19.28
CA SER A 245 19.41 7.11 19.62
C SER A 245 20.18 7.66 18.43
N GLU A 246 21.20 8.45 18.72
CA GLU A 246 22.13 8.96 17.70
C GLU A 246 22.86 7.83 16.97
N SER A 247 23.18 6.72 17.66
CA SER A 247 23.80 5.54 17.06
C SER A 247 22.93 4.86 16.00
N GLU A 248 21.61 4.95 16.12
CA GLU A 248 20.67 4.34 15.18
C GLU A 248 20.28 5.28 14.03
N ARG A 249 20.58 6.59 14.16
CA ARG A 249 20.13 7.65 13.24
C ARG A 249 20.33 7.30 11.76
N TYR A 250 21.42 6.62 11.43
CA TYR A 250 21.78 6.30 10.05
C TYR A 250 21.68 4.81 9.68
N ALA A 251 21.33 3.93 10.61
CA ALA A 251 21.42 2.48 10.40
C ALA A 251 20.55 1.98 9.22
N ILE A 252 19.35 2.54 9.06
CA ILE A 252 18.44 2.19 7.96
C ILE A 252 18.92 2.80 6.64
N ALA A 253 19.39 4.04 6.65
CA ALA A 253 19.95 4.71 5.48
C ALA A 253 21.19 3.95 4.95
N ASP A 254 22.10 3.56 5.84
CA ASP A 254 23.29 2.77 5.49
C ASP A 254 22.91 1.41 4.91
N ARG A 255 21.87 0.75 5.43
CA ARG A 255 21.34 -0.49 4.85
C ARG A 255 20.77 -0.28 3.45
N ALA A 256 20.02 0.81 3.23
CA ALA A 256 19.48 1.15 1.91
C ALA A 256 20.62 1.43 0.91
N LEU A 257 21.64 2.18 1.30
CA LEU A 257 22.81 2.47 0.48
C LEU A 257 23.61 1.21 0.12
N ALA A 258 23.78 0.28 1.06
CA ALA A 258 24.42 -1.01 0.80
C ALA A 258 23.62 -1.85 -0.21
N GLN A 259 22.29 -1.87 -0.08
CA GLN A 259 21.42 -2.54 -1.07
C GLN A 259 21.53 -1.89 -2.45
N TYR A 260 21.52 -0.56 -2.53
CA TYR A 260 21.70 0.16 -3.78
C TYR A 260 23.03 -0.21 -4.45
N ALA A 261 24.14 -0.23 -3.71
CA ALA A 261 25.45 -0.60 -4.27
C ALA A 261 25.45 -2.00 -4.91
N ALA A 262 24.77 -2.97 -4.29
CA ALA A 262 24.62 -4.31 -4.86
C ALA A 262 23.71 -4.30 -6.11
N LEU A 263 22.59 -3.57 -6.08
CA LEU A 263 21.65 -3.49 -7.19
C LEU A 263 22.20 -2.71 -8.39
N GLU A 264 22.99 -1.67 -8.16
CA GLU A 264 23.70 -0.91 -9.19
C GLU A 264 24.56 -1.85 -10.04
N ILE A 265 25.40 -2.67 -9.40
CA ILE A 265 26.28 -3.64 -10.09
C ILE A 265 25.47 -4.62 -10.95
N LEU A 266 24.31 -5.07 -10.44
CA LEU A 266 23.51 -6.09 -11.11
C LEU A 266 22.62 -5.53 -12.24
N TRP A 267 22.20 -4.27 -12.13
CA TRP A 267 21.13 -3.71 -12.96
C TRP A 267 21.56 -2.58 -13.90
N HIS A 268 22.71 -1.94 -13.68
CA HIS A 268 23.17 -0.79 -14.47
C HIS A 268 23.19 -1.08 -15.98
N ASP A 269 23.87 -2.16 -16.38
CA ASP A 269 24.03 -2.57 -17.78
C ASP A 269 23.02 -3.65 -18.22
N ASN A 270 21.89 -3.77 -17.52
CA ASN A 270 20.90 -4.81 -17.78
C ASN A 270 19.63 -4.25 -18.46
N PRO A 271 19.43 -4.47 -19.78
CA PRO A 271 18.28 -3.96 -20.51
C PRO A 271 16.92 -4.40 -19.93
N ASP A 272 16.85 -5.63 -19.39
CA ASP A 272 15.64 -6.20 -18.80
C ASP A 272 15.27 -5.59 -17.44
N ARG A 273 16.16 -4.75 -16.89
CA ARG A 273 16.00 -4.11 -15.57
C ARG A 273 15.94 -2.60 -15.63
N THR A 274 15.91 -2.01 -16.82
CA THR A 274 15.90 -0.55 -17.02
C THR A 274 14.87 0.18 -16.15
N ALA A 275 13.63 -0.33 -16.06
CA ALA A 275 12.58 0.30 -15.27
C ALA A 275 12.83 0.22 -13.75
N GLN A 276 13.25 -0.93 -13.24
CA GLN A 276 13.59 -1.10 -11.82
C GLN A 276 14.83 -0.29 -11.45
N TYR A 277 15.82 -0.28 -12.35
CA TYR A 277 17.05 0.49 -12.21
C TYR A 277 16.73 1.99 -12.10
N GLN A 278 15.93 2.54 -13.01
CA GLN A 278 15.50 3.94 -12.92
C GLN A 278 14.81 4.26 -11.59
N ARG A 279 13.94 3.37 -11.09
CA ARG A 279 13.27 3.57 -9.79
C ARG A 279 14.28 3.70 -8.64
N ILE A 280 15.22 2.75 -8.52
CA ILE A 280 16.19 2.76 -7.42
C ILE A 280 17.15 3.94 -7.46
N GLN A 281 17.43 4.52 -8.65
CA GLN A 281 18.23 5.75 -8.73
C GLN A 281 17.52 6.93 -8.03
N VAL A 282 16.20 7.03 -8.16
CA VAL A 282 15.46 8.10 -7.48
C VAL A 282 15.42 7.84 -5.98
N ASP A 283 15.15 6.59 -5.56
CA ASP A 283 15.14 6.20 -4.15
C ASP A 283 16.52 6.43 -3.49
N HIS A 284 17.61 6.24 -4.23
CA HIS A 284 18.98 6.51 -3.78
C HIS A 284 19.19 7.95 -3.32
N LEU A 285 18.53 8.94 -3.94
CA LEU A 285 18.57 10.34 -3.48
C LEU A 285 18.11 10.47 -2.03
N GLY A 286 17.03 9.78 -1.67
CA GLY A 286 16.47 9.80 -0.32
C GLY A 286 17.40 9.13 0.70
N ALA A 287 17.98 7.97 0.34
CA ALA A 287 18.95 7.28 1.19
C ALA A 287 20.19 8.15 1.49
N LEU A 288 20.68 8.89 0.49
CA LEU A 288 21.79 9.83 0.67
C LEU A 288 21.38 11.03 1.53
N LEU A 289 20.16 11.55 1.32
CA LEU A 289 19.63 12.69 2.08
C LEU A 289 19.53 12.35 3.57
N THR A 290 18.88 11.24 3.94
CA THR A 290 18.75 10.82 5.36
C THR A 290 20.07 10.44 5.99
N ARG A 291 21.09 10.16 5.16
CA ARG A 291 22.46 9.94 5.61
C ARG A 291 23.28 11.24 5.77
N ASP A 292 22.66 12.40 5.55
CA ASP A 292 23.29 13.73 5.53
C ASP A 292 24.40 13.89 4.48
N ARG A 293 24.34 13.12 3.39
CA ARG A 293 25.29 13.19 2.27
C ARG A 293 24.80 14.16 1.19
N TYR A 294 24.51 15.41 1.56
CA TYR A 294 23.83 16.39 0.70
C TYR A 294 24.55 16.67 -0.62
N LYS A 295 25.88 16.79 -0.59
CA LYS A 295 26.70 16.97 -1.80
C LYS A 295 26.59 15.79 -2.76
N ASP A 296 26.43 14.58 -2.24
CA ASP A 296 26.25 13.38 -3.06
C ASP A 296 24.86 13.31 -3.65
N VAL A 297 23.81 13.75 -2.92
CA VAL A 297 22.46 13.93 -3.47
C VAL A 297 22.50 14.88 -4.67
N ILE A 298 23.11 16.05 -4.50
CA ILE A 298 23.21 17.07 -5.55
C ILE A 298 24.00 16.55 -6.76
N SER A 299 25.12 15.88 -6.53
CA SER A 299 25.94 15.29 -7.59
C SER A 299 25.20 14.17 -8.33
N HIS A 300 24.46 13.33 -7.61
CA HIS A 300 23.62 12.28 -8.19
C HIS A 300 22.47 12.86 -9.02
N TYR A 301 21.75 13.84 -8.49
CA TYR A 301 20.70 14.58 -9.19
C TYR A 301 21.19 15.16 -10.53
N GLN A 302 22.38 15.77 -10.54
CA GLN A 302 22.96 16.30 -11.77
C GLN A 302 23.28 15.21 -12.80
N ARG A 303 23.70 14.01 -12.37
CA ARG A 303 23.88 12.86 -13.26
C ARG A 303 22.56 12.39 -13.85
N LEU A 304 21.52 12.24 -13.03
CA LEU A 304 20.18 11.83 -13.49
C LEU A 304 19.58 12.84 -14.49
N LYS A 305 19.81 14.14 -14.26
CA LYS A 305 19.36 15.17 -15.21
C LYS A 305 20.11 15.08 -16.55
N LYS A 306 21.41 14.79 -16.55
CA LYS A 306 22.21 14.61 -17.77
C LYS A 306 21.77 13.41 -18.60
N THR A 307 21.32 12.33 -17.96
CA THR A 307 20.80 11.14 -18.63
C THR A 307 19.34 11.28 -19.08
N GLY A 308 18.71 12.44 -18.84
CA GLY A 308 17.32 12.71 -19.22
C GLY A 308 16.29 11.98 -18.37
N GLN A 309 16.68 11.46 -17.20
CA GLN A 309 15.75 10.77 -16.31
C GLN A 309 14.78 11.76 -15.66
N ILE A 310 13.49 11.46 -15.74
CA ILE A 310 12.44 12.25 -15.08
C ILE A 310 12.44 11.92 -13.59
N ILE A 311 12.56 12.96 -12.76
CA ILE A 311 12.57 12.84 -11.32
C ILE A 311 11.18 13.24 -10.80
N PRO A 312 10.48 12.35 -10.08
CA PRO A 312 9.15 12.64 -9.56
C PRO A 312 9.19 13.70 -8.43
N PRO A 313 8.05 14.34 -8.10
CA PRO A 313 7.97 15.43 -7.14
C PRO A 313 8.65 15.16 -5.79
N TRP A 314 8.43 13.97 -5.21
CA TRP A 314 9.06 13.58 -3.94
C TRP A 314 10.60 13.50 -4.03
N GLY A 315 11.14 13.05 -5.17
CA GLY A 315 12.59 13.03 -5.39
C GLY A 315 13.15 14.42 -5.63
N GLN A 316 12.39 15.31 -6.27
CA GLN A 316 12.75 16.72 -6.41
C GLN A 316 12.74 17.44 -5.06
N TYR A 317 11.79 17.13 -4.18
CA TYR A 317 11.77 17.65 -2.80
C TYR A 317 13.06 17.27 -2.06
N TRP A 318 13.47 15.99 -2.08
CA TRP A 318 14.72 15.57 -1.44
C TRP A 318 15.96 16.31 -1.97
N VAL A 319 15.99 16.57 -3.28
CA VAL A 319 17.06 17.37 -3.89
C VAL A 319 17.02 18.82 -3.42
N ALA A 320 15.83 19.41 -3.29
CA ALA A 320 15.67 20.77 -2.78
C ALA A 320 16.11 20.87 -1.32
N SER A 321 15.72 19.92 -0.47
CA SER A 321 16.17 19.83 0.92
C SER A 321 17.69 19.67 1.00
N ALA A 322 18.30 18.85 0.14
CA ALA A 322 19.76 18.75 0.06
C ALA A 322 20.43 20.08 -0.35
N TYR A 323 19.87 20.82 -1.31
CA TYR A 323 20.38 22.16 -1.64
C TYR A 323 20.27 23.14 -0.46
N LEU A 324 19.19 23.08 0.30
CA LEU A 324 19.01 23.92 1.49
C LEU A 324 20.08 23.59 2.53
N LYS A 325 20.27 22.31 2.85
CA LYS A 325 21.27 21.85 3.83
C LYS A 325 22.72 22.05 3.38
N ASP A 326 22.99 22.11 2.07
CA ASP A 326 24.29 22.47 1.51
C ASP A 326 24.47 24.00 1.31
N HIS A 327 23.65 24.82 1.97
CA HIS A 327 23.71 26.29 1.94
C HIS A 327 23.53 26.91 0.55
N GLN A 328 22.66 26.31 -0.27
CA GLN A 328 22.24 26.83 -1.58
C GLN A 328 20.74 27.17 -1.60
N PRO A 329 20.26 28.06 -0.72
CA PRO A 329 18.83 28.28 -0.46
C PRO A 329 18.07 28.79 -1.68
N LYS A 330 18.69 29.61 -2.55
CA LYS A 330 18.06 30.08 -3.80
C LYS A 330 17.66 28.95 -4.75
N LYS A 331 18.47 27.88 -4.83
CA LYS A 331 18.14 26.69 -5.64
C LYS A 331 17.04 25.87 -4.98
N ALA A 332 17.12 25.68 -3.66
CA ALA A 332 16.08 25.00 -2.90
C ALA A 332 14.72 25.70 -3.07
N GLN A 333 14.68 27.01 -2.84
CA GLN A 333 13.50 27.85 -2.99
C GLN A 333 12.90 27.78 -4.39
N SER A 334 13.74 27.79 -5.45
CA SER A 334 13.25 27.66 -6.82
C SER A 334 12.52 26.34 -7.04
N ILE A 335 13.09 25.23 -6.56
CA ILE A 335 12.49 23.90 -6.73
C ILE A 335 11.23 23.76 -5.84
N MET A 336 11.30 24.18 -4.58
CA MET A 336 10.17 24.08 -3.65
C MET A 336 9.00 24.98 -4.07
N THR A 337 9.26 26.16 -4.62
CA THR A 337 8.22 27.01 -5.21
C THR A 337 7.50 26.26 -6.36
N GLU A 338 8.26 25.63 -7.26
CA GLU A 338 7.67 24.86 -8.37
C GLU A 338 6.84 23.66 -7.89
N LEU A 339 7.28 23.01 -6.81
CA LEU A 339 6.60 21.84 -6.25
C LEU A 339 5.33 22.18 -5.48
N PHE A 340 5.38 23.22 -4.64
CA PHE A 340 4.38 23.45 -3.60
C PHE A 340 3.45 24.63 -3.86
N TYR A 341 3.78 25.49 -4.83
CA TYR A 341 2.88 26.56 -5.24
C TYR A 341 2.06 26.19 -6.47
N HIS A 342 0.76 26.45 -6.38
CA HIS A 342 -0.12 26.54 -7.53
C HIS A 342 -0.49 28.01 -7.73
N LYS A 343 0.18 28.68 -8.67
CA LYS A 343 0.17 30.15 -8.78
C LYS A 343 0.72 30.78 -7.50
N GLU A 344 -0.09 31.53 -6.77
CA GLU A 344 0.29 32.22 -5.52
C GLU A 344 -0.21 31.48 -4.27
N THR A 345 -0.85 30.32 -4.43
CA THR A 345 -1.40 29.53 -3.31
C THR A 345 -0.53 28.32 -3.01
N ILE A 346 -0.17 28.14 -1.75
CA ILE A 346 0.54 26.96 -1.23
C ILE A 346 -0.42 25.77 -1.17
N ALA A 347 0.08 24.58 -1.54
CA ALA A 347 -0.65 23.33 -1.42
C ALA A 347 -1.14 23.09 0.02
N PRO A 348 -2.40 22.63 0.23
CA PRO A 348 -3.00 22.59 1.55
C PRO A 348 -2.51 21.43 2.44
N ASP A 349 -1.84 20.42 1.88
CA ASP A 349 -1.52 19.14 2.53
C ASP A 349 -0.02 18.87 2.65
N LEU A 350 0.77 19.92 2.92
CA LEU A 350 2.19 19.79 3.22
C LEU A 350 2.41 19.27 4.64
N SER A 351 3.41 18.40 4.81
CA SER A 351 3.91 17.99 6.12
C SER A 351 4.64 19.13 6.84
N ASP A 352 4.80 19.01 8.16
CA ASP A 352 5.56 19.96 8.99
C ASP A 352 6.99 20.14 8.49
N GLU A 353 7.61 19.07 7.98
CA GLU A 353 8.98 19.08 7.43
C GLU A 353 9.05 19.81 6.09
N GLU A 354 8.07 19.59 5.20
CA GLU A 354 7.97 20.30 3.92
C GLU A 354 7.69 21.79 4.13
N LEU A 355 6.82 22.14 5.08
CA LEU A 355 6.56 23.53 5.46
C LEU A 355 7.80 24.21 6.04
N ALA A 356 8.56 23.52 6.90
CA ALA A 356 9.81 24.04 7.44
C ALA A 356 10.86 24.26 6.36
N ASP A 357 11.09 23.27 5.51
CA ASP A 357 12.05 23.39 4.40
C ASP A 357 11.65 24.51 3.44
N LEU A 358 10.36 24.64 3.10
CA LEU A 358 9.87 25.74 2.27
C LEU A 358 10.07 27.09 2.95
N PHE A 359 9.71 27.22 4.23
CA PHE A 359 9.92 28.44 5.03
C PHE A 359 11.41 28.84 5.05
N TYR A 360 12.30 27.93 5.42
CA TYR A 360 13.73 28.21 5.52
C TYR A 360 14.36 28.46 4.14
N SER A 361 13.86 27.84 3.07
CA SER A 361 14.32 28.15 1.72
C SER A 361 14.06 29.61 1.33
N HIS A 362 12.92 30.18 1.74
CA HIS A 362 12.61 31.60 1.56
C HIS A 362 13.39 32.48 2.53
N LEU A 363 13.49 32.09 3.79
CA LEU A 363 14.18 32.86 4.82
C LEU A 363 15.67 33.02 4.51
N GLU A 364 16.36 31.92 4.24
CA GLU A 364 17.81 31.89 3.97
C GLU A 364 18.16 32.45 2.58
N SER A 365 17.19 32.58 1.68
CA SER A 365 17.37 33.31 0.43
C SER A 365 17.07 34.82 0.54
N GLU A 366 16.81 35.30 1.76
CA GLU A 366 16.40 36.67 2.10
C GLU A 366 15.05 37.10 1.48
N ASN A 367 14.23 36.14 1.05
CA ASN A 367 12.86 36.38 0.61
C ASN A 367 11.88 36.39 1.79
N TYR A 368 12.00 37.42 2.64
CA TYR A 368 11.13 37.59 3.82
C TYR A 368 9.63 37.65 3.49
N PRO A 369 9.17 38.28 2.39
CA PRO A 369 7.75 38.23 2.00
C PRO A 369 7.27 36.81 1.73
N GLY A 370 8.09 35.98 1.08
CA GLY A 370 7.78 34.56 0.87
C GLY A 370 7.72 33.77 2.19
N ALA A 371 8.69 33.97 3.08
CA ALA A 371 8.69 33.35 4.41
C ALA A 371 7.46 33.73 5.23
N LEU A 372 7.01 35.00 5.15
CA LEU A 372 5.78 35.47 5.78
C LEU A 372 4.54 34.83 5.17
N THR A 373 4.49 34.64 3.84
CA THR A 373 3.39 33.92 3.17
C THR A 373 3.28 32.48 3.69
N VAL A 374 4.39 31.76 3.80
CA VAL A 374 4.41 30.38 4.35
C VAL A 374 3.96 30.37 5.82
N THR A 375 4.46 31.32 6.61
CA THR A 375 4.07 31.51 8.02
C THR A 375 2.55 31.70 8.14
N GLN A 376 1.99 32.63 7.36
CA GLN A 376 0.57 32.96 7.43
C GLN A 376 -0.31 31.81 6.94
N HIS A 377 0.12 31.10 5.90
CA HIS A 377 -0.53 29.87 5.45
C HIS A 377 -0.59 28.87 6.61
N THR A 378 0.56 28.56 7.22
CA THR A 378 0.69 27.59 8.31
C THR A 378 -0.23 27.93 9.48
N ILE A 379 -0.24 29.19 9.94
CA ILE A 379 -1.10 29.65 11.05
C ILE A 379 -2.58 29.57 10.67
N ASN A 380 -2.95 29.96 9.44
CA ASN A 380 -4.35 30.04 9.02
C ASN A 380 -4.96 28.66 8.76
N THR A 381 -4.15 27.65 8.39
CA THR A 381 -4.63 26.29 8.10
C THR A 381 -4.51 25.33 9.27
N SER A 382 -3.77 25.71 10.32
CA SER A 382 -3.49 24.84 11.47
C SER A 382 -4.23 25.32 12.73
N PRO A 383 -5.30 24.64 13.18
CA PRO A 383 -5.90 24.97 14.47
C PRO A 383 -4.97 24.58 15.63
N PRO A 384 -5.04 25.23 16.80
CA PRO A 384 -4.18 24.92 17.95
C PRO A 384 -4.37 23.52 18.54
N PHE A 385 -5.54 22.91 18.30
CA PHE A 385 -5.87 21.57 18.75
C PHE A 385 -6.51 20.75 17.63
N LEU A 386 -6.11 19.49 17.52
CA LEU A 386 -6.71 18.51 16.61
C LEU A 386 -7.73 17.66 17.36
N ARG A 387 -8.80 17.26 16.66
CA ARG A 387 -9.80 16.32 17.15
C ARG A 387 -9.72 15.03 16.35
N LEU A 388 -9.16 13.99 16.97
CA LEU A 388 -9.11 12.66 16.36
C LEU A 388 -10.45 11.94 16.51
N MET A 389 -10.89 11.25 15.47
CA MET A 389 -12.12 10.48 15.51
C MET A 389 -11.98 9.34 16.53
N GLY A 390 -12.92 9.22 17.47
CA GLY A 390 -12.90 8.20 18.50
C GLY A 390 -12.15 8.57 19.78
N THR A 391 -11.48 9.73 19.85
CA THR A 391 -10.90 10.23 21.10
C THR A 391 -11.80 11.31 21.73
N PRO A 392 -12.10 11.24 23.03
CA PRO A 392 -12.90 12.27 23.71
C PRO A 392 -12.12 13.57 23.95
N THR A 393 -10.79 13.50 23.95
CA THR A 393 -9.87 14.63 24.20
C THR A 393 -9.28 15.15 22.90
N SER A 394 -9.20 16.47 22.77
CA SER A 394 -8.40 17.11 21.72
C SER A 394 -6.92 16.98 22.05
N ILE A 395 -6.08 16.88 21.01
CA ILE A 395 -4.63 16.85 21.13
C ILE A 395 -4.04 18.19 20.67
N PRO A 396 -2.94 18.68 21.25
CA PRO A 396 -2.22 19.84 20.72
C PRO A 396 -1.80 19.62 19.26
N ASN A 397 -1.70 20.70 18.49
CA ASN A 397 -1.24 20.66 17.10
C ASN A 397 0.17 21.25 16.97
N ASP A 398 1.15 20.43 16.63
CA ASP A 398 2.54 20.86 16.49
C ASP A 398 2.73 21.80 15.29
N THR A 399 1.96 21.63 14.21
CA THR A 399 1.99 22.55 13.05
C THR A 399 1.56 23.97 13.43
N TRP A 400 0.62 24.11 14.37
CA TRP A 400 0.22 25.44 14.89
C TRP A 400 1.39 26.09 15.65
N LEU A 401 2.08 25.33 16.50
CA LEU A 401 3.25 25.82 17.23
C LEU A 401 4.39 26.19 16.27
N GLN A 402 4.59 25.39 15.22
CA GLN A 402 5.56 25.64 14.17
C GLN A 402 5.27 26.96 13.45
N GLY A 403 4.01 27.24 13.10
CA GLY A 403 3.61 28.50 12.47
C GLY A 403 3.94 29.74 13.32
N HIS A 404 3.71 29.69 14.63
CA HIS A 404 4.11 30.80 15.53
C HIS A 404 5.62 30.91 15.71
N SER A 405 6.33 29.78 15.66
CA SER A 405 7.80 29.77 15.67
C SER A 405 8.37 30.41 14.40
N PHE A 406 7.76 30.15 13.24
CA PHE A 406 8.07 30.84 11.98
C PHE A 406 7.81 32.34 12.07
N LEU A 407 6.70 32.76 12.69
CA LEU A 407 6.36 34.17 12.88
C LEU A 407 7.43 34.93 13.67
N SER A 408 7.87 34.37 14.81
CA SER A 408 8.96 34.95 15.59
C SER A 408 10.27 34.99 14.77
N THR A 409 10.56 33.91 14.04
CA THR A 409 11.78 33.79 13.25
C THR A 409 11.83 34.81 12.11
N VAL A 410 10.79 34.89 11.27
CA VAL A 410 10.77 35.84 10.16
C VAL A 410 10.82 37.28 10.65
N ALA A 411 10.13 37.61 11.75
CA ALA A 411 10.19 38.93 12.39
C ALA A 411 11.62 39.27 12.87
N LYS A 412 12.33 38.29 13.46
CA LYS A 412 13.72 38.47 13.89
C LYS A 412 14.64 38.82 12.70
N TYR A 413 14.53 38.08 11.60
CA TYR A 413 15.38 38.28 10.43
C TYR A 413 14.98 39.49 9.56
N SER A 414 13.69 39.89 9.58
CA SER A 414 13.23 41.12 8.95
C SER A 414 13.45 42.39 9.81
N ASN A 415 14.13 42.24 10.96
CA ASN A 415 14.44 43.30 11.93
C ASN A 415 13.22 43.89 12.66
N ASP A 416 12.07 43.20 12.66
CA ASP A 416 10.94 43.48 13.54
C ASP A 416 11.14 42.79 14.91
N LEU A 417 12.16 43.25 15.62
CA LEU A 417 12.54 42.69 16.91
C LEU A 417 11.43 42.80 17.98
N PRO A 418 10.62 43.88 18.05
CA PRO A 418 9.49 43.93 19.00
C PRO A 418 8.48 42.79 18.79
N GLN A 419 8.07 42.52 17.54
CA GLN A 419 7.17 41.42 17.24
C GLN A 419 7.80 40.06 17.55
N ALA A 420 9.07 39.87 17.16
CA ALA A 420 9.80 38.64 17.44
C ALA A 420 9.88 38.34 18.94
N GLU A 421 10.10 39.37 19.78
CA GLU A 421 10.17 39.26 21.24
C GLU A 421 8.83 38.85 21.82
N MET A 422 7.77 39.54 21.42
CA MET A 422 6.42 39.30 21.89
C MET A 422 6.04 37.85 21.65
N THR A 423 6.18 37.37 20.40
CA THR A 423 5.84 35.99 20.04
C THR A 423 6.71 34.96 20.76
N ALA A 424 8.05 35.11 20.75
CA ALA A 424 8.94 34.15 21.40
C ALA A 424 8.70 34.06 22.92
N ARG A 425 8.48 35.21 23.56
CA ARG A 425 8.17 35.30 24.98
C ARG A 425 6.86 34.59 25.29
N GLU A 426 5.78 34.90 24.56
CA GLU A 426 4.48 34.27 24.78
C GLU A 426 4.54 32.75 24.65
N LEU A 427 5.23 32.24 23.62
CA LEU A 427 5.44 30.81 23.44
C LEU A 427 6.20 30.17 24.62
N ALA A 428 7.33 30.76 25.03
CA ALA A 428 8.16 30.22 26.11
C ALA A 428 7.47 30.25 27.48
N TYR A 429 6.67 31.29 27.78
CA TYR A 429 5.96 31.39 29.06
C TYR A 429 4.69 30.53 29.11
N ASN A 430 4.01 30.31 27.99
CA ASN A 430 2.83 29.43 27.92
C ASN A 430 3.19 27.94 27.88
N ALA A 431 4.41 27.59 27.45
CA ALA A 431 4.92 26.23 27.43
C ALA A 431 6.24 26.13 28.22
N PRO A 432 6.22 26.35 29.54
CA PRO A 432 7.44 26.51 30.35
C PRO A 432 8.32 25.25 30.41
N GLY A 433 7.78 24.06 30.15
CA GLY A 433 8.55 22.81 30.05
C GLY A 433 9.15 22.53 28.67
N ASN A 434 8.83 23.34 27.65
CA ASN A 434 9.40 23.20 26.32
C ASN A 434 10.75 23.93 26.26
N GLN A 435 11.84 23.16 26.33
CA GLN A 435 13.20 23.70 26.32
C GLN A 435 13.54 24.41 25.01
N GLY A 436 13.01 23.95 23.87
CA GLY A 436 13.23 24.57 22.56
C GLY A 436 12.74 26.00 22.53
N LEU A 437 11.50 26.24 22.96
CA LEU A 437 10.90 27.59 22.97
C LEU A 437 11.66 28.56 23.91
N ARG A 438 12.20 28.06 25.03
CA ARG A 438 13.06 28.87 25.90
C ARG A 438 14.40 29.21 25.24
N ILE A 439 14.99 28.27 24.51
CA ILE A 439 16.21 28.50 23.73
C ILE A 439 15.95 29.54 22.63
N ASP A 440 14.81 29.46 21.94
CA ASP A 440 14.42 30.40 20.91
C ASP A 440 14.20 31.81 21.49
N TYR A 441 13.53 31.92 22.64
CA TYR A 441 13.38 33.20 23.34
C TYR A 441 14.74 33.76 23.80
N ALA A 442 15.63 32.92 24.32
CA ALA A 442 16.98 33.34 24.65
C ALA A 442 17.76 33.84 23.42
N SER A 443 17.64 33.16 22.27
CA SER A 443 18.24 33.60 21.00
C SER A 443 17.71 34.96 20.56
N MET A 444 16.41 35.20 20.73
CA MET A 444 15.77 36.48 20.48
C MET A 444 16.35 37.58 21.39
N LEU A 445 16.47 37.32 22.70
CA LEU A 445 17.07 38.26 23.67
C LEU A 445 18.53 38.59 23.32
N GLN A 446 19.29 37.63 22.77
CA GLN A 446 20.62 37.90 22.24
C GLN A 446 20.58 38.83 21.03
N ALA A 447 19.65 38.63 20.09
CA ALA A 447 19.46 39.51 18.94
C ALA A 447 19.08 40.96 19.34
N ARG A 448 18.41 41.12 20.50
CA ARG A 448 18.13 42.44 21.13
C ARG A 448 19.34 43.08 21.80
N GLY A 449 20.45 42.37 21.95
CA GLY A 449 21.62 42.82 22.70
C GLY A 449 21.47 42.70 24.21
N TRP A 450 20.66 41.77 24.72
CA TRP A 450 20.44 41.52 26.15
C TRP A 450 21.04 40.18 26.63
N PRO A 451 22.37 40.01 26.61
CA PRO A 451 23.02 38.72 26.85
C PRO A 451 22.77 38.16 28.25
N ARG A 452 22.65 39.01 29.28
CA ARG A 452 22.34 38.56 30.66
C ARG A 452 20.93 37.99 30.77
N ALA A 453 19.95 38.60 30.09
CA ALA A 453 18.58 38.09 30.07
C ALA A 453 18.52 36.75 29.33
N ALA A 454 19.20 36.66 28.18
CA ALA A 454 19.32 35.41 27.44
C ALA A 454 19.97 34.28 28.26
N GLU A 455 21.08 34.57 28.97
CA GLU A 455 21.74 33.60 29.84
C GLU A 455 20.81 33.10 30.96
N ASN A 456 20.07 34.01 31.59
CA ASN A 456 19.09 33.64 32.62
C ASN A 456 17.99 32.73 32.07
N GLU A 457 17.52 32.98 30.85
CA GLU A 457 16.52 32.13 30.21
C GLU A 457 17.08 30.74 29.84
N LEU A 458 18.32 30.67 29.33
CA LEU A 458 19.01 29.39 29.07
C LEU A 458 19.28 28.58 30.34
N LYS A 459 19.46 29.24 31.50
CA LYS A 459 19.60 28.53 32.77
C LYS A 459 18.30 27.82 33.17
N LYS A 460 17.14 28.44 32.91
CA LYS A 460 15.82 27.81 33.15
C LYS A 460 15.60 26.59 32.26
N SER A 461 16.02 26.64 30.99
CA SER A 461 15.88 25.47 30.11
C SER A 461 16.76 24.28 30.51
N ARG A 462 17.85 24.51 31.25
CA ARG A 462 18.77 23.47 31.74
C ARG A 462 18.36 22.86 33.08
N SER A 463 17.68 23.60 33.95
CA SER A 463 17.26 23.11 35.27
C SER A 463 16.22 22.00 35.20
N ASP A 464 15.44 21.93 34.12
CA ASP A 464 14.41 20.90 33.89
C ASP A 464 14.99 19.53 33.53
N ARG A 465 16.33 19.36 33.56
CA ARG A 465 17.04 18.10 33.29
C ARG A 465 17.28 17.25 34.54
N ALA A 466 16.93 17.75 35.72
CA ALA A 466 17.30 17.16 37.02
C ALA A 466 16.15 16.50 37.80
N THR A 467 14.98 16.32 37.17
CA THR A 467 13.82 15.59 37.71
C THR A 467 13.33 14.62 36.66
#